data_AF-A0A3P3U3Q6-F1
#
_entry.id   AF-A0A3P3U3Q6-F1
#
_cell.length_a   1.000
_cell.length_b   1.000
_cell.length_c   1.000
_cell.angle_alpha   90.00
_cell.angle_beta   90.00
_cell.angle_gamma   90.00
#
_symmetry.space_group_name_H-M   'P 1'
#
loop_
_entity.id
_entity.type
_entity.pdbx_description
1 polymer ?
#
loop_
_entity_poly.entity_id
_entity_poly.type
_entity_poly.pdbx_seq_one_letter_code
_entity_poly.pdbx_strand_id
1 'polypeptide(L)'
;MKKETIMDYYRGELKRIAWKIQYKARVTSKHELPLKSENVSRAANFQNEVDRKLYVEYLINSIPTDIGRKIIFEIYINEKTEVQVAKELNISQQGVNQWKRKTLKYLCQKMSS
;
A
#
# COMPACT_ATOMS: atom_id res chain seq x y z
N MET A 1 14.52 -46.29 -20.14
CA MET A 1 14.53 -45.52 -18.88
C MET A 1 15.26 -44.18 -19.07
N LYS A 2 14.64 -43.20 -19.78
CA LYS A 2 15.21 -41.84 -20.02
C LYS A 2 14.15 -40.76 -20.39
N LYS A 3 12.96 -41.15 -20.88
CA LYS A 3 11.90 -40.20 -21.32
C LYS A 3 11.09 -39.58 -20.17
N GLU A 4 10.78 -40.33 -19.12
CA GLU A 4 10.03 -39.82 -17.95
C GLU A 4 10.78 -38.70 -17.24
N THR A 5 12.10 -38.86 -17.06
CA THR A 5 12.95 -37.86 -16.39
C THR A 5 12.99 -36.52 -17.13
N ILE A 6 12.96 -36.53 -18.46
CA ILE A 6 12.94 -35.31 -19.28
C ILE A 6 11.56 -34.64 -19.20
N MET A 7 10.48 -35.42 -19.25
CA MET A 7 9.13 -34.90 -19.11
C MET A 7 8.86 -34.29 -17.73
N ASP A 8 9.39 -34.91 -16.68
CA ASP A 8 9.29 -34.41 -15.30
C ASP A 8 10.09 -33.11 -15.11
N TYR A 9 11.25 -33.02 -15.75
CA TYR A 9 12.05 -31.79 -15.78
C TYR A 9 11.26 -30.62 -16.39
N TYR A 10 10.71 -30.79 -17.60
CA TYR A 10 9.94 -29.73 -18.24
C TYR A 10 8.65 -29.39 -17.49
N ARG A 11 7.99 -30.40 -16.89
CA ARG A 11 6.82 -30.17 -16.02
C ARG A 11 7.18 -29.33 -14.79
N GLY A 12 8.36 -29.56 -14.20
CA GLY A 12 8.89 -28.77 -13.10
C GLY A 12 9.13 -27.31 -13.50
N GLU A 13 9.77 -27.09 -14.64
CA GLU A 13 10.04 -25.74 -15.15
C GLU A 13 8.75 -24.99 -15.48
N LEU A 14 7.76 -25.65 -16.11
CA LEU A 14 6.44 -25.05 -16.38
C LEU A 14 5.74 -24.63 -15.09
N LYS A 15 5.74 -25.49 -14.06
CA LYS A 15 5.17 -25.16 -12.75
C LYS A 15 5.88 -23.96 -12.11
N ARG A 16 7.21 -23.88 -12.24
CA ARG A 16 8.02 -22.78 -11.70
C ARG A 16 7.72 -21.46 -12.39
N ILE A 17 7.57 -21.47 -13.72
CA ILE A 17 7.19 -20.29 -14.52
C ILE A 17 5.78 -19.83 -14.16
N ALA A 18 4.82 -20.76 -14.13
CA ALA A 18 3.44 -20.47 -13.75
C ALA A 18 3.35 -19.84 -12.35
N TRP A 19 4.09 -20.39 -11.38
CA TRP A 19 4.16 -19.83 -10.02
C TRP A 19 4.72 -18.40 -10.01
N LYS A 20 5.80 -18.13 -10.75
CA LYS A 20 6.37 -16.77 -10.85
C LYS A 20 5.35 -15.78 -11.42
N ILE A 21 4.60 -16.17 -12.46
CA ILE A 21 3.56 -15.33 -13.07
C ILE A 21 2.45 -15.04 -12.06
N GLN A 22 1.91 -16.07 -11.40
CA GLN A 22 0.85 -15.92 -10.39
C GLN A 22 1.31 -15.08 -9.20
N TYR A 23 2.52 -15.31 -8.70
CA TYR A 23 3.07 -14.55 -7.59
C TYR A 23 3.23 -13.07 -7.95
N LYS A 24 3.77 -12.78 -9.15
CA LYS A 24 3.90 -11.40 -9.64
C LYS A 24 2.53 -10.73 -9.75
N ALA A 25 1.54 -11.40 -10.38
CA ALA A 25 0.18 -10.89 -10.49
C ALA A 25 -0.45 -10.61 -9.11
N ARG A 26 -0.27 -11.52 -8.14
CA ARG A 26 -0.77 -11.34 -6.77
C ARG A 26 -0.11 -10.16 -6.05
N VAL A 27 1.21 -10.00 -6.20
CA VAL A 27 1.95 -8.88 -5.61
C VAL A 27 1.49 -7.57 -6.25
N THR A 28 1.44 -7.49 -7.58
CA THR A 28 0.95 -6.33 -8.32
C THR A 28 -0.48 -5.97 -7.91
N SER A 29 -1.41 -6.92 -7.91
CA SER A 29 -2.80 -6.71 -7.48
C SER A 29 -2.96 -6.30 -6.02
N LYS A 30 -1.99 -6.59 -5.14
CA LYS A 30 -2.01 -6.12 -3.75
C LYS A 30 -1.54 -4.66 -3.63
N HIS A 31 -0.70 -4.22 -4.55
CA HIS A 31 -0.21 -2.84 -4.60
C HIS A 31 -1.09 -1.94 -5.46
N GLU A 32 -1.85 -2.52 -6.40
CA GLU A 32 -2.85 -1.83 -7.20
C GLU A 32 -4.22 -1.91 -6.51
N LEU A 33 -4.85 -0.76 -6.27
CA LEU A 33 -6.26 -0.73 -5.87
C LEU A 33 -7.08 -1.28 -7.06
N PRO A 34 -7.89 -2.34 -6.92
CA PRO A 34 -8.72 -2.81 -8.01
C PRO A 34 -9.61 -1.66 -8.48
N LEU A 35 -9.40 -1.19 -9.70
CA LEU A 35 -10.27 -0.22 -10.35
C LEU A 35 -11.63 -0.90 -10.55
N LYS A 36 -12.52 -0.82 -9.55
CA LYS A 36 -13.94 -1.06 -9.79
C LYS A 36 -14.37 -0.10 -10.88
N SER A 37 -14.92 -0.62 -11.99
CA SER A 37 -15.34 0.18 -13.14
C SER A 37 -16.35 1.28 -12.77
N GLU A 38 -17.00 1.16 -11.61
CA GLU A 38 -17.87 2.18 -11.00
C GLU A 38 -17.15 3.49 -10.65
N ASN A 39 -15.83 3.52 -10.55
CA ASN A 39 -15.07 4.73 -10.19
C ASN A 39 -14.56 5.54 -11.39
N VAL A 40 -14.81 5.12 -12.62
CA VAL A 40 -14.19 5.72 -13.83
C VAL A 40 -14.87 7.03 -14.26
N SER A 41 -16.03 7.38 -13.72
CA SER A 41 -16.73 8.62 -14.13
C SER A 41 -17.26 9.42 -12.94
N ARG A 42 -16.37 10.17 -12.29
CA ARG A 42 -16.75 11.49 -11.76
C ARG A 42 -15.67 12.47 -12.20
N ALA A 43 -16.02 13.35 -13.14
CA ALA A 43 -15.24 14.54 -13.38
C ALA A 43 -14.98 15.19 -12.02
N ALA A 44 -13.71 15.44 -11.71
CA ALA A 44 -13.31 16.08 -10.47
C ALA A 44 -13.85 17.52 -10.48
N ASN A 45 -15.05 17.73 -9.94
CA ASN A 45 -15.53 19.07 -9.64
C ASN A 45 -14.54 19.70 -8.66
N PHE A 46 -14.10 20.94 -8.90
CA PHE A 46 -13.19 21.68 -8.01
C PHE A 46 -13.64 21.61 -6.53
N GLN A 47 -14.96 21.70 -6.29
CA GLN A 47 -15.59 21.51 -4.98
C GLN A 47 -15.18 20.18 -4.31
N ASN A 48 -15.23 19.07 -5.06
CA ASN A 48 -14.86 17.74 -4.57
C ASN A 48 -13.37 17.63 -4.26
N GLU A 49 -12.51 18.39 -4.93
CA GLU A 49 -11.07 18.41 -4.66
C GLU A 49 -10.76 19.19 -3.38
N VAL A 50 -11.40 20.33 -3.17
CA VAL A 50 -11.30 21.13 -1.94
C VAL A 50 -11.83 20.34 -0.75
N ASP A 51 -13.02 19.75 -0.88
CA ASP A 51 -13.62 18.91 0.17
C ASP A 51 -12.73 17.71 0.52
N ARG A 52 -12.08 17.11 -0.50
CA ARG A 52 -11.10 16.03 -0.28
C ARG A 52 -9.87 16.50 0.50
N LYS A 53 -9.28 17.65 0.14
CA LYS A 53 -8.11 18.19 0.85
C LYS A 53 -8.44 18.49 2.31
N LEU A 54 -9.59 19.15 2.54
CA LEU A 54 -10.08 19.45 3.89
C LEU A 54 -10.31 18.18 4.69
N TYR A 55 -10.91 17.15 4.08
CA TYR A 55 -11.15 15.87 4.73
C TYR A 55 -9.84 15.13 5.08
N VAL A 56 -8.84 15.16 4.19
CA VAL A 56 -7.52 14.58 4.46
C VAL A 56 -6.82 15.29 5.63
N GLU A 57 -6.83 16.62 5.66
CA GLU A 57 -6.28 17.39 6.79
C GLU A 57 -7.00 17.07 8.11
N TYR A 58 -8.33 17.02 8.09
CA TYR A 58 -9.12 16.61 9.24
C TYR A 58 -8.70 15.23 9.75
N LEU A 59 -8.58 14.23 8.86
CA LEU A 59 -8.17 12.87 9.22
C LEU A 59 -6.77 12.85 9.85
N ILE A 60 -5.79 13.53 9.25
CA ILE A 60 -4.41 13.61 9.75
C ILE A 60 -4.39 14.24 11.14
N ASN A 61 -5.07 15.37 11.32
CA ASN A 61 -5.14 16.06 12.61
C ASN A 61 -5.85 15.23 13.68
N SER A 62 -6.70 14.30 13.26
CA SER A 62 -7.43 13.41 14.15
C SER A 62 -6.58 12.24 14.69
N ILE A 63 -5.37 12.03 14.17
CA ILE A 63 -4.44 11.00 14.65
C ILE A 63 -3.96 11.41 16.06
N PRO A 64 -4.14 10.54 17.07
CA PRO A 64 -3.84 10.90 18.46
C PRO A 64 -2.34 10.92 18.79
N THR A 65 -1.51 10.19 18.04
CA THR A 65 -0.06 10.12 18.30
C THR A 65 0.72 11.02 17.36
N ASP A 66 1.56 11.91 17.90
CA ASP A 66 2.36 12.84 17.11
C ASP A 66 3.32 12.11 16.16
N ILE A 67 3.94 11.01 16.63
CA ILE A 67 4.80 10.17 15.80
C ILE A 67 4.01 9.54 14.64
N GLY A 68 2.80 9.04 14.91
CA GLY A 68 1.94 8.45 13.89
C GLY A 68 1.48 9.48 12.87
N ARG A 69 1.11 10.67 13.33
CA ARG A 69 0.71 11.81 12.50
C ARG A 69 1.85 12.24 11.58
N LYS A 70 3.04 12.44 12.15
CA LYS A 70 4.24 12.85 11.40
C LYS A 70 4.62 11.80 10.35
N ILE A 71 4.63 10.52 10.69
CA ILE A 71 4.93 9.44 9.73
C ILE A 71 3.94 9.45 8.54
N ILE A 72 2.63 9.58 8.80
CA ILE A 72 1.63 9.61 7.72
C ILE A 72 1.78 10.87 6.86
N PHE A 73 2.00 12.03 7.49
CA PHE A 73 2.21 13.29 6.79
C PHE A 73 3.45 13.23 5.87
N GLU A 74 4.59 12.79 6.39
CA GLU A 74 5.83 12.72 5.61
C GLU A 74 5.74 11.73 4.44
N ILE A 75 5.06 10.60 4.63
CA ILE A 75 4.95 9.57 3.58
C ILE A 75 3.96 9.97 2.48
N TYR A 76 2.79 10.51 2.85
CA TYR A 76 1.68 10.70 1.90
C TYR A 76 1.49 12.14 1.42
N ILE A 77 1.99 13.13 2.17
CA ILE A 77 1.91 14.55 1.79
C ILE A 77 3.25 15.02 1.21
N ASN A 78 4.36 14.68 1.86
CA ASN A 78 5.70 15.04 1.40
C ASN A 78 6.36 13.97 0.50
N GLU A 79 5.65 12.89 0.17
CA GLU A 79 6.09 11.80 -0.70
C GLU A 79 7.45 11.15 -0.30
N LYS A 80 7.79 11.17 0.99
CA LYS A 80 9.03 10.57 1.48
C LYS A 80 8.92 9.05 1.58
N THR A 81 10.03 8.38 1.33
CA THR A 81 10.14 6.94 1.57
C THR A 81 10.22 6.65 3.07
N GLU A 82 9.80 5.44 3.49
CA GLU A 82 9.93 4.99 4.88
C GLU A 82 11.38 5.05 5.39
N VAL A 83 12.36 4.85 4.51
CA VAL A 83 13.79 4.92 4.83
C VAL A 83 14.22 6.35 5.15
N GLN A 84 13.73 7.34 4.39
CA GLN A 84 14.02 8.75 4.68
C GLN A 84 13.37 9.17 6.00
N VAL A 85 12.11 8.81 6.21
CA VAL A 85 11.39 9.10 7.46
C VAL A 85 12.04 8.42 8.67
N ALA A 86 12.51 7.18 8.50
CA ALA A 86 13.26 6.45 9.53
C ALA A 86 14.53 7.20 9.96
N LYS A 87 15.29 7.73 8.99
CA LYS A 87 16.47 8.55 9.25
C LYS A 87 16.13 9.84 9.98
N GLU A 88 15.09 10.55 9.56
CA GLU A 88 14.66 11.82 10.18
C GLU A 88 14.14 11.65 11.61
N LEU A 89 13.49 10.52 11.89
CA LEU A 89 12.94 10.21 13.21
C LEU A 89 13.90 9.41 14.11
N ASN A 90 15.08 9.06 13.59
CA ASN A 90 16.07 8.22 14.26
C ASN A 90 15.49 6.89 14.79
N ILE A 91 14.65 6.25 13.98
CA ILE A 91 14.05 4.93 14.28
C ILE A 91 14.32 3.95 13.15
N SER A 92 14.08 2.66 13.38
CA SER A 92 14.21 1.66 12.31
C SER A 92 13.10 1.82 11.27
N GLN A 93 13.38 1.44 10.02
CA GLN A 93 12.36 1.36 8.96
C GLN A 93 11.19 0.45 9.39
N GLN A 94 11.48 -0.61 10.13
CA GLN A 94 10.45 -1.50 10.69
C GLN A 94 9.54 -0.77 11.69
N GLY A 95 10.12 0.10 12.53
CA GLY A 95 9.37 0.96 13.44
C GLY A 95 8.46 1.94 12.70
N VAL A 96 8.95 2.56 11.61
CA VAL A 96 8.11 3.41 10.73
C VAL A 96 6.94 2.60 10.17
N ASN A 97 7.19 1.41 9.63
CA ASN A 97 6.15 0.56 9.06
C ASN A 97 5.11 0.12 10.12
N GLN A 98 5.56 -0.19 11.34
CA GLN A 98 4.67 -0.56 12.44
C GLN A 98 3.74 0.61 12.82
N TRP A 99 4.30 1.82 12.97
CA TRP A 99 3.51 3.02 13.23
C TRP A 99 2.56 3.33 12.07
N LYS A 100 3.03 3.29 10.83
CA LYS A 100 2.20 3.49 9.63
C LYS A 100 0.98 2.56 9.64
N ARG A 101 1.20 1.26 9.86
CA ARG A 101 0.10 0.26 9.91
C ARG A 101 -0.85 0.52 11.08
N LYS A 102 -0.33 0.85 12.26
CA LYS A 102 -1.15 1.15 13.45
C LYS A 102 -2.04 2.39 13.20
N THR A 103 -1.45 3.45 12.66
CA THR A 103 -2.17 4.70 12.37
C THR A 103 -3.21 4.53 11.27
N LEU A 104 -2.88 3.84 10.17
CA LEU A 104 -3.85 3.56 9.11
C LEU A 104 -5.01 2.70 9.62
N LYS A 105 -4.74 1.70 10.48
CA LYS A 105 -5.80 0.90 11.10
C LYS A 105 -6.74 1.77 11.95
N TYR A 106 -6.19 2.69 12.74
CA TYR A 106 -6.98 3.65 13.51
C TYR A 106 -7.87 4.51 12.60
N LEU A 107 -7.31 5.08 11.53
CA LEU A 107 -8.08 5.87 10.57
C LEU A 107 -9.19 5.05 9.91
N CYS A 108 -8.91 3.81 9.49
CA CYS A 108 -9.93 2.92 8.93
C CYS A 108 -11.08 2.65 9.91
N GLN A 109 -10.77 2.38 11.19
CA GLN A 109 -11.79 2.17 12.21
C GLN A 109 -12.64 3.43 12.41
N LYS A 110 -11.99 4.60 12.45
CA LYS A 110 -12.66 5.89 12.62
C LYS A 110 -13.58 6.25 11.46
N MET A 111 -13.20 5.91 10.22
CA MET A 111 -14.05 6.11 9.04
C MET A 111 -15.21 5.11 8.96
N SER A 112 -15.17 4.02 9.74
CA SER A 112 -16.20 2.98 9.76
C SER A 112 -17.17 3.11 10.94
N SER A 113 -16.96 4.09 11.83
CA SER A 113 -17.84 4.44 12.95
C SER A 113 -18.59 5.72 12.65
#